data_AF-A0A7S3JPN2-F1
#
_entry.id   AF-A0A7S3JPN2-F1
#
_cell.length_a   1.000
_cell.length_b   1.000
_cell.length_c   1.000
_cell.angle_alpha   90.00
_cell.angle_beta   90.00
_cell.angle_gamma   90.00
#
_symmetry.space_group_name_H-M   'P 1'
#
loop_
_entity.id
_entity.type
_entity.pdbx_description
1 polymer ?
#
loop_
_entity_poly.entity_id
_entity_poly.type
_entity_poly.pdbx_seq_one_letter_code
_entity_poly.pdbx_strand_id
1 'polypeptide(L)'
;NVHKCARIADCNPGSLVNYSAPPLFDLIPCKVQIFISRQQEMFKVMQAVNKHRLLFITGIIGVGKSSLARQVANYFMDRHTFKDGIIHINLSKCQSAELFFVTLC
;
A
#
# COMPACT_ATOMS: atom_id res chain seq x y z
N ASN A 1 4.54 -28.84 26.86
CA ASN A 1 3.53 -28.61 25.80
C ASN A 1 4.22 -28.53 24.45
N VAL A 2 4.26 -29.66 23.73
CA VAL A 2 4.92 -29.77 22.42
C VAL A 2 3.92 -29.34 21.36
N HIS A 3 4.19 -28.22 20.69
CA HIS A 3 3.37 -27.75 19.58
C HIS A 3 3.47 -28.72 18.40
N LYS A 4 2.35 -29.35 18.01
CA LYS A 4 2.25 -30.16 16.79
C LYS A 4 2.22 -29.22 15.58
N CYS A 5 3.35 -29.08 14.89
CA CYS A 5 3.39 -28.43 13.59
C CYS A 5 2.92 -29.43 12.52
N ALA A 6 1.81 -29.14 11.86
CA ALA A 6 1.40 -29.90 10.67
C ALA A 6 2.27 -29.47 9.48
N ARG A 7 2.92 -30.44 8.82
CA ARG A 7 3.65 -30.19 7.59
C ARG A 7 2.62 -29.91 6.50
N ILE A 8 2.69 -28.72 5.90
CA ILE A 8 1.78 -28.30 4.82
C ILE A 8 1.98 -29.18 3.57
N ALA A 9 3.17 -29.78 3.40
CA ALA A 9 3.48 -30.82 2.41
C ALA A 9 4.82 -31.51 2.73
N ASP A 10 5.00 -32.74 2.24
CA ASP A 10 6.30 -33.45 2.20
C ASP A 10 7.17 -32.91 1.07
N CYS A 11 7.64 -31.67 1.22
CA CYS A 11 8.54 -31.04 0.27
C CYS A 11 10.01 -31.37 0.63
N ASN A 12 10.81 -31.73 -0.38
CA ASN A 12 12.26 -31.68 -0.27
C ASN A 12 12.71 -30.27 0.16
N PRO A 13 13.84 -30.10 0.88
CA PRO A 13 14.36 -28.78 1.19
C PRO A 13 14.63 -28.02 -0.12
N GLY A 14 13.72 -27.12 -0.47
CA GLY A 14 13.77 -26.27 -1.64
C GLY A 14 13.39 -24.87 -1.21
N SER A 15 13.96 -23.85 -1.86
CA SER A 15 13.56 -22.47 -1.63
C SER A 15 12.21 -22.21 -2.30
N LEU A 16 11.30 -21.55 -1.59
CA LEU A 16 10.13 -20.97 -2.21
C LEU A 16 10.58 -19.70 -2.93
N VAL A 17 10.61 -19.75 -4.26
CA VAL A 17 10.93 -18.59 -5.10
C VAL A 17 9.64 -18.06 -5.69
N ASN A 18 9.35 -16.77 -5.48
CA ASN A 18 8.21 -16.13 -6.10
C ASN A 18 8.59 -15.76 -7.55
N TYR A 19 7.97 -16.42 -8.53
CA TYR A 19 8.17 -16.16 -9.96
C TYR A 19 7.20 -15.13 -10.54
N SER A 20 6.39 -14.47 -9.69
CA SER A 20 5.47 -13.44 -10.16
C SER A 20 6.26 -12.25 -10.71
N ALA A 21 5.80 -11.71 -11.85
CA ALA A 21 6.37 -10.48 -12.38
C ALA A 21 6.27 -9.36 -11.33
N PRO A 22 7.33 -8.58 -11.10
CA PRO A 22 7.24 -7.43 -10.21
C PRO A 22 6.25 -6.41 -10.77
N PRO A 23 5.57 -5.64 -9.91
CA PRO A 23 4.69 -4.58 -10.36
C PRO A 23 5.48 -3.54 -11.17
N LEU A 24 4.83 -2.93 -12.16
CA LEU A 24 5.43 -1.85 -12.94
C LEU A 24 5.78 -0.65 -12.04
N PHE A 25 4.99 -0.41 -11.00
CA PHE A 25 5.14 0.69 -10.07
C PHE A 25 5.22 0.22 -8.61
N ASP A 26 6.36 0.46 -7.96
CA ASP A 26 6.58 0.20 -6.53
C ASP A 26 7.13 1.44 -5.80
N LEU A 27 6.48 2.58 -6.05
CA LEU A 27 6.95 3.90 -5.58
C LEU A 27 6.22 4.36 -4.31
N ILE A 28 5.92 3.43 -3.39
CA ILE A 28 5.29 3.80 -2.12
C ILE A 28 6.37 4.11 -1.07
N PRO A 29 6.29 5.26 -0.37
CA PRO A 29 7.18 5.55 0.74
C PRO A 29 7.03 4.53 1.89
N CYS A 30 8.15 4.35 2.61
CA CYS A 30 8.34 3.37 3.68
C CYS A 30 7.14 3.21 4.63
N LYS A 31 6.89 1.95 5.04
CA LYS A 31 5.83 1.57 5.98
C LYS A 31 5.92 2.39 7.26
N VAL A 32 4.78 2.91 7.72
CA VAL A 32 4.72 3.66 8.98
C VAL A 32 4.90 2.68 10.12
N GLN A 33 6.04 2.73 10.82
CA GLN A 33 6.43 1.73 11.82
C GLN A 33 5.45 1.62 13.00
N ILE A 34 4.78 2.71 13.37
CA ILE A 34 3.84 2.75 14.49
C ILE A 34 2.53 3.37 14.00
N PHE A 35 1.60 2.50 13.57
CA PHE A 35 0.26 2.89 13.13
C PHE A 35 -0.82 2.26 14.03
N ILE A 36 -0.89 2.75 15.26
CA ILE A 36 -1.82 2.27 16.28
C ILE A 36 -3.12 3.09 16.21
N SER A 37 -4.27 2.43 16.38
CA SER A 37 -5.62 3.02 16.48
C SER A 37 -6.32 3.53 15.22
N ARG A 38 -5.77 3.34 14.01
CA ARG A 38 -6.39 3.78 12.73
C ARG A 38 -6.90 2.65 11.83
N GLN A 39 -7.07 1.46 12.40
CA GLN A 39 -7.44 0.25 11.65
C GLN A 39 -8.86 0.35 11.08
N GLN A 40 -9.79 0.97 11.81
CA GLN A 40 -11.16 1.18 11.32
C GLN A 40 -11.20 2.14 10.12
N GLU A 41 -10.46 3.25 10.18
CA GLU A 41 -10.35 4.18 9.07
C GLU A 41 -9.65 3.54 7.87
N MET A 42 -8.59 2.76 8.12
CA MET A 42 -7.91 2.01 7.07
C MET A 42 -8.88 1.09 6.33
N PHE A 43 -9.69 0.33 7.07
CA PHE A 43 -10.71 -0.54 6.50
C PHE A 43 -11.76 0.22 5.69
N LYS A 44 -12.26 1.35 6.20
CA LYS A 44 -13.21 2.21 5.47
C LYS A 44 -12.62 2.73 4.15
N VAL A 45 -11.37 3.19 4.17
CA VAL A 45 -10.67 3.67 2.97
C VAL A 45 -10.47 2.52 1.98
N MET A 46 -10.06 1.33 2.44
CA MET A 46 -9.92 0.14 1.58
C MET A 46 -11.22 -0.24 0.89
N GLN A 47 -12.33 -0.27 1.63
CA GLN A 47 -13.64 -0.54 1.05
C GLN A 47 -14.04 0.52 0.02
N ALA A 48 -13.76 1.80 0.31
CA ALA A 48 -14.08 2.89 -0.60
C ALA A 48 -13.24 2.84 -1.88
N VAL A 49 -11.94 2.52 -1.79
CA VAL A 49 -11.05 2.33 -2.96
C VAL A 49 -11.57 1.23 -3.88
N ASN A 50 -12.06 0.12 -3.32
CA ASN A 50 -12.62 -0.97 -4.12
C ASN A 50 -13.96 -0.63 -4.78
N LYS A 51 -14.69 0.38 -4.28
CA LYS A 51 -16.03 0.77 -4.78
C LYS A 51 -16.00 1.99 -5.70
N HIS A 52 -14.98 2.85 -5.58
CA HIS A 52 -14.95 4.15 -6.23
C HIS A 52 -13.65 4.35 -7.00
N ARG A 53 -13.75 4.95 -8.19
CA ARG A 53 -12.59 5.31 -9.02
C ARG A 53 -11.80 6.50 -8.47
N LEU A 54 -12.43 7.32 -7.63
CA LEU A 54 -11.85 8.51 -7.03
C LEU A 54 -12.32 8.61 -5.58
N LEU A 55 -11.37 8.84 -4.67
CA LEU A 55 -11.61 8.97 -3.24
C LEU A 55 -10.86 10.17 -2.69
N PHE A 56 -11.54 11.01 -1.92
CA PHE A 56 -10.95 12.12 -1.18
C PHE A 56 -10.87 11.78 0.30
N ILE A 57 -9.68 11.95 0.90
CA ILE A 57 -9.47 11.85 2.34
C ILE A 57 -9.26 13.27 2.88
N THR A 58 -10.26 13.81 3.55
CA THR A 58 -10.24 15.16 4.12
C THR A 58 -10.12 15.13 5.64
N GLY A 59 -9.78 16.28 6.24
CA GLY A 59 -9.63 16.42 7.69
C GLY A 59 -8.58 17.44 8.08
N ILE A 60 -8.44 17.68 9.38
CA ILE A 60 -7.56 18.71 9.95
C ILE A 60 -6.10 18.44 9.58
N ILE A 61 -5.29 19.50 9.50
CA ILE A 61 -3.84 19.40 9.27
C ILE A 61 -3.19 18.57 10.39
N GLY A 62 -2.18 17.77 10.05
CA GLY A 62 -1.44 16.96 11.02
C GLY A 62 -2.15 15.69 11.53
N VAL A 63 -3.43 15.47 11.20
CA VAL A 63 -4.21 14.31 11.66
C VAL A 63 -3.74 12.95 11.12
N GLY A 64 -2.75 12.94 10.20
CA GLY A 64 -2.15 11.72 9.65
C GLY A 64 -2.80 11.19 8.37
N LYS A 65 -3.52 12.01 7.60
CA LYS A 65 -4.17 11.59 6.34
C LYS A 65 -3.20 10.94 5.35
N SER A 66 -2.05 11.56 5.12
CA SER A 66 -1.02 11.03 4.22
C SER A 66 -0.44 9.71 4.76
N SER A 67 -0.29 9.58 6.07
CA SER A 67 0.14 8.33 6.71
C SER A 67 -0.89 7.22 6.54
N LEU A 68 -2.18 7.51 6.72
CA LEU A 68 -3.29 6.58 6.46
C LEU A 68 -3.31 6.13 4.99
N ALA A 69 -3.22 7.06 4.04
CA ALA A 69 -3.21 6.75 2.62
C ALA A 69 -2.02 5.85 2.24
N ARG A 70 -0.82 6.14 2.77
CA ARG A 70 0.37 5.30 2.56
C ARG A 70 0.22 3.91 3.16
N GLN A 71 -0.40 3.79 4.34
CA GLN A 71 -0.62 2.48 4.97
C GLN A 71 -1.59 1.62 4.15
N VAL A 72 -2.67 2.22 3.65
CA VAL A 72 -3.62 1.55 2.75
C VAL A 72 -2.93 1.11 1.46
N ALA A 73 -2.13 2.00 0.86
CA ALA A 73 -1.39 1.70 -0.35
C ALA A 73 -0.38 0.56 -0.15
N ASN A 74 0.39 0.58 0.95
CA ASN A 74 1.29 -0.50 1.32
C ASN A 74 0.55 -1.85 1.46
N TYR A 75 -0.62 -1.85 2.10
CA TYR A 75 -1.44 -3.07 2.20
C TYR A 75 -1.86 -3.59 0.83
N PHE A 76 -2.30 -2.73 -0.08
CA PHE A 76 -2.70 -3.16 -1.43
C PHE A 76 -1.52 -3.68 -2.26
N MET A 77 -0.32 -3.12 -2.08
CA MET A 77 0.91 -3.64 -2.70
C MET A 77 1.29 -5.01 -2.15
N ASP A 78 1.32 -5.17 -0.82
CA ASP A 78 1.62 -6.45 -0.16
C ASP A 78 0.64 -7.57 -0.59
N ARG A 79 -0.58 -7.20 -1.00
CA ARG A 79 -1.62 -8.13 -1.48
C ARG A 79 -1.70 -8.23 -3.01
N HIS A 80 -0.81 -7.57 -3.75
CA HIS A 80 -0.82 -7.51 -5.21
C HIS A 80 -2.21 -7.19 -5.80
N THR A 81 -2.97 -6.30 -5.13
CA THR A 81 -4.35 -5.99 -5.53
C THR A 81 -4.40 -5.22 -6.86
N PHE A 82 -3.43 -4.34 -7.09
CA PHE A 82 -3.27 -3.64 -8.36
C PHE A 82 -2.13 -4.28 -9.14
N LYS A 83 -2.44 -4.87 -10.30
CA LYS A 83 -1.49 -5.61 -11.13
C LYS A 83 -0.27 -4.77 -11.52
N ASP A 84 -0.51 -3.52 -11.90
CA ASP A 84 0.56 -2.62 -12.35
C ASP A 84 1.23 -1.89 -11.17
N GLY A 85 0.72 -2.05 -9.94
CA GLY A 85 1.25 -1.42 -8.74
C GLY A 85 0.60 -0.09 -8.40
N ILE A 86 1.29 0.71 -7.57
CA ILE A 86 0.76 1.96 -7.00
C ILE A 86 1.83 3.06 -7.02
N ILE A 87 1.41 4.27 -7.36
CA ILE A 87 2.27 5.46 -7.39
C ILE A 87 1.83 6.43 -6.30
N HIS A 88 2.77 6.91 -5.48
CA HIS A 88 2.53 7.99 -4.52
C HIS A 88 3.17 9.29 -5.02
N ILE A 89 2.33 10.28 -5.31
CA ILE A 89 2.76 11.60 -5.78
C ILE A 89 2.53 12.62 -4.66
N ASN A 90 3.58 13.32 -4.23
CA ASN A 90 3.46 14.43 -3.28
C ASN A 90 3.35 15.77 -4.02
N LEU A 91 2.17 16.37 -3.98
CA LEU A 91 1.89 17.65 -4.64
C LEU A 91 2.17 18.88 -3.76
N SER A 92 2.68 18.72 -2.54
CA SER A 92 2.84 19.83 -1.59
C SER A 92 3.76 20.97 -2.09
N LYS A 93 4.61 20.70 -3.08
CA LYS A 93 5.53 21.67 -3.70
C LYS A 93 5.17 21.99 -5.16
N CYS A 94 4.08 21.45 -5.66
CA CYS A 94 3.66 21.62 -7.04
C CYS A 94 2.84 22.92 -7.15
N GLN A 95 3.41 23.95 -7.78
CA GLN A 95 2.79 25.28 -7.90
C GLN A 95 2.04 25.47 -9.23
N SER A 96 2.26 24.58 -10.21
CA SER A 96 1.59 24.60 -11.50
C SER A 96 1.34 23.18 -12.02
N ALA A 97 0.40 23.06 -12.94
CA ALA A 97 0.08 21.79 -13.58
C ALA A 97 1.23 21.28 -14.48
N GLU A 98 2.10 22.15 -15.00
CA GLU A 98 3.24 21.69 -15.81
C GLU A 98 4.26 20.92 -14.96
N LEU A 99 4.51 21.36 -13.72
CA LEU A 99 5.45 20.69 -12.80
C LEU A 99 4.99 19.27 -12.42
N PHE A 100 3.70 18.98 -12.53
CA PHE A 100 3.13 17.66 -12.26
C PHE A 100 3.68 16.61 -13.22
N PHE A 101 3.70 16.92 -14.53
CA PHE A 101 4.15 15.98 -15.56
C PHE A 101 5.64 15.66 -15.44
N VAL A 102 6.46 16.63 -15.02
CA VAL A 102 7.90 16.44 -14.79
C VAL A 102 8.18 15.47 -13.63
N THR A 103 7.26 15.34 -12.66
CA THR A 103 7.45 14.44 -11.51
C THR A 103 7.14 12.97 -11.86
N LEU A 104 6.48 12.72 -12.98
CA LEU A 104 6.03 11.39 -13.43
C LEU A 104 6.90 10.78 -14.55
N CYS A 105 7.74 11.59 -15.20
CA CYS A 105 8.70 11.18 -16.23
C CYS A 105 10.10 11.03 -15.64
#